data_AF-K2E7T3-F1
#
_entry.id   AF-K2E7T3-F1
#
_cell.length_a   1.000
_cell.length_b   1.000
_cell.length_c   1.000
_cell.angle_alpha   90.00
_cell.angle_beta   90.00
_cell.angle_gamma   90.00
#
_symmetry.space_group_name_H-M   'P 1'
#
loop_
_entity.id
_entity.type
_entity.pdbx_description
1 polymer ?
#
loop_
_entity_poly.entity_id
_entity_poly.type
_entity_poly.pdbx_seq_one_letter_code
_entity_poly.pdbx_strand_id
1 'polypeptide(L)'
;MAGRGVDIVLGGQPPSNSKSKEKNNWQEKHDEVVRLGGLYVLGTEKHESRRIDNQLRGRSGRQGDPGESRFFVSLEDDLMRIFGGEQISKMMTFLNFPEDQPLTHSMVTKAIEQAQVKVEGFNFDIRKHLVD
;
A
#
# COMPACT_ATOMS: atom_id res chain seq x y z
N MET A 1 5.11 -5.16 -9.04
CA MET A 1 3.66 -5.34 -8.82
C MET A 1 3.07 -6.15 -9.96
N ALA A 2 2.54 -7.34 -9.65
CA ALA A 2 1.74 -8.12 -10.58
C ALA A 2 0.47 -7.35 -10.99
N GLY A 3 -0.07 -7.64 -12.19
CA GLY A 3 -1.29 -6.98 -12.69
C GLY A 3 -1.14 -5.47 -12.94
N ARG A 4 0.08 -4.99 -13.25
CA ARG A 4 0.31 -3.58 -13.63
C ARG A 4 -0.45 -3.24 -14.92
N GLY A 5 -1.21 -2.14 -14.89
CA GLY A 5 -1.98 -1.68 -16.05
C GLY A 5 -3.35 -2.34 -16.23
N VAL A 6 -3.72 -3.28 -15.35
CA VAL A 6 -5.05 -3.89 -15.33
C VAL A 6 -5.87 -3.32 -14.18
N ASP A 7 -7.09 -2.87 -14.48
CA ASP A 7 -7.99 -2.28 -13.50
C ASP A 7 -8.76 -3.37 -12.74
N ILE A 8 -8.89 -3.20 -11.43
CA ILE A 8 -9.74 -4.03 -10.58
C ILE A 8 -11.10 -3.35 -10.54
N VAL A 9 -12.05 -3.88 -11.29
CA VAL A 9 -13.42 -3.37 -11.33
C VAL A 9 -14.26 -4.07 -10.26
N LEU A 10 -14.94 -3.31 -9.40
CA LEU A 10 -15.82 -3.87 -8.38
C LEU A 10 -16.98 -4.63 -9.04
N GLY A 11 -17.27 -5.83 -8.56
CA GLY A 11 -18.25 -6.73 -9.20
C GLY A 11 -17.70 -7.54 -10.39
N GLY A 12 -16.44 -7.34 -10.78
CA GLY A 12 -15.78 -8.04 -11.88
C GLY A 12 -15.84 -7.30 -13.22
N GLN A 13 -15.35 -7.92 -14.30
CA GLN A 13 -15.33 -7.29 -15.61
C GLN A 13 -16.76 -7.13 -16.16
N PRO A 14 -17.18 -5.91 -16.56
CA PRO A 14 -18.52 -5.69 -17.07
C PRO A 14 -18.71 -6.43 -18.40
N PRO A 15 -19.89 -7.03 -18.65
CA PRO A 15 -20.16 -7.73 -19.90
C PRO A 15 -20.10 -6.78 -21.09
N SER A 16 -19.41 -7.16 -22.16
CA SER A 16 -19.26 -6.33 -23.37
C SER A 16 -20.55 -6.21 -24.18
N ASN A 17 -21.42 -7.23 -24.10
CA ASN A 17 -22.68 -7.28 -24.81
C ASN A 17 -23.85 -6.93 -23.89
N SER A 18 -24.62 -5.92 -24.28
CA SER A 18 -25.70 -5.29 -23.52
C SER A 18 -26.96 -6.15 -23.28
N LYS A 19 -26.84 -7.47 -23.08
CA LYS A 19 -27.99 -8.26 -22.64
C LYS A 19 -28.38 -7.78 -21.24
N SER A 20 -29.59 -7.24 -21.12
CA SER A 20 -30.11 -6.61 -19.89
C SER A 20 -29.93 -7.48 -18.65
N LYS A 21 -30.11 -8.79 -18.77
CA LYS A 21 -29.99 -9.74 -17.66
C LYS A 21 -28.56 -9.88 -17.11
N GLU A 22 -27.55 -9.91 -17.98
CA GLU A 22 -26.13 -10.02 -17.56
C GLU A 22 -25.64 -8.71 -16.94
N LYS A 23 -26.08 -7.58 -17.50
CA LYS A 23 -25.80 -6.25 -16.96
C LYS A 23 -26.41 -6.07 -15.57
N ASN A 24 -27.67 -6.49 -15.38
CA ASN A 24 -28.33 -6.41 -14.08
C ASN A 24 -27.62 -7.26 -13.02
N ASN A 25 -27.23 -8.50 -13.36
CA ASN A 25 -26.48 -9.37 -12.45
C ASN A 25 -25.10 -8.76 -12.08
N TRP A 26 -24.41 -8.15 -13.06
CA TRP A 26 -23.17 -7.43 -12.77
C TRP A 26 -23.41 -6.23 -11.84
N GLN A 27 -24.46 -5.45 -12.10
CA GLN A 27 -24.81 -4.29 -11.28
C GLN A 27 -25.13 -4.70 -9.83
N GLU A 28 -25.91 -5.77 -9.64
CA GLU A 28 -26.22 -6.31 -8.31
C GLU A 28 -24.94 -6.69 -7.53
N LYS A 29 -23.99 -7.35 -8.19
CA LYS A 29 -22.69 -7.69 -7.60
C LYS A 29 -21.83 -6.47 -7.33
N HIS A 30 -21.82 -5.51 -8.24
CA HIS A 30 -21.09 -4.26 -8.07
C HIS A 30 -21.62 -3.50 -6.85
N ASP A 31 -22.93 -3.31 -6.76
CA ASP A 31 -23.60 -2.61 -5.66
C ASP A 31 -23.41 -3.33 -4.32
N GLU A 32 -23.39 -4.67 -4.33
CA GLU A 32 -23.05 -5.46 -3.14
C GLU A 32 -21.62 -5.16 -2.65
N VAL A 33 -20.64 -5.17 -3.54
CA VAL A 33 -19.23 -4.89 -3.19
C VAL A 33 -19.07 -3.44 -2.72
N VAL A 34 -19.72 -2.49 -3.38
CA VAL A 34 -19.75 -1.08 -2.97
C VAL A 34 -20.32 -0.92 -1.57
N ARG A 35 -21.44 -1.60 -1.27
CA ARG A 35 -22.07 -1.59 0.07
C ARG A 35 -21.17 -2.18 1.15
N LEU A 36 -20.31 -3.14 0.80
CA LEU A 36 -19.31 -3.72 1.71
C LEU A 36 -18.08 -2.82 1.95
N GLY A 37 -18.02 -1.64 1.33
CA GLY A 37 -16.89 -0.71 1.46
C GLY A 37 -15.87 -0.79 0.31
N GLY A 38 -16.16 -1.57 -0.73
CA GLY A 38 -15.36 -1.65 -1.95
C GLY A 38 -14.05 -2.42 -1.79
N LEU A 39 -13.04 -2.06 -2.58
CA LEU A 39 -11.76 -2.77 -2.58
C LEU A 39 -10.91 -2.37 -1.37
N TYR A 40 -10.54 -3.35 -0.56
CA TYR A 40 -9.56 -3.20 0.52
C TYR A 40 -8.17 -3.63 0.03
N VAL A 41 -7.23 -2.69 0.03
CA VAL A 41 -5.82 -2.94 -0.34
C VAL A 41 -5.00 -3.11 0.93
N LEU A 42 -4.47 -4.32 1.14
CA LEU A 42 -3.55 -4.62 2.23
C LEU A 42 -2.11 -4.67 1.70
N GLY A 43 -1.26 -3.77 2.19
CA GLY A 43 0.18 -3.86 2.02
C GLY A 43 0.80 -4.61 3.18
N THR A 44 1.60 -5.64 2.91
CA THR A 44 2.26 -6.46 3.93
C THR A 44 3.61 -5.90 4.36
N GLU A 45 4.20 -5.04 3.52
CA GLU A 45 5.51 -4.43 3.72
C GLU A 45 5.53 -3.07 3.02
N LYS A 46 6.59 -2.29 3.26
CA LYS A 46 6.88 -1.06 2.53
C LYS A 46 7.93 -1.30 1.47
N HIS A 47 7.67 -0.82 0.26
CA HIS A 47 8.68 -0.84 -0.78
C HIS A 47 9.74 0.23 -0.52
N GLU A 48 10.92 0.05 -1.10
CA GLU A 48 12.00 1.04 -1.12
C GLU A 48 11.58 2.39 -1.69
N SER A 49 10.54 2.42 -2.53
CA SER A 49 10.00 3.63 -3.13
C SER A 49 8.55 3.87 -2.75
N ARG A 50 8.27 5.08 -2.25
CA ARG A 50 6.90 5.56 -1.94
C ARG A 50 5.99 5.51 -3.16
N ARG A 51 6.55 5.71 -4.35
CA ARG A 51 5.81 5.67 -5.62
C ARG A 51 5.17 4.29 -5.85
N ILE A 52 5.87 3.21 -5.49
CA ILE A 52 5.36 1.85 -5.65
C ILE A 52 4.24 1.59 -4.64
N ASP A 53 4.40 2.03 -3.39
CA ASP A 53 3.32 1.92 -2.40
C ASP A 53 2.07 2.70 -2.81
N ASN A 54 2.23 3.92 -3.35
CA ASN A 54 1.11 4.74 -3.82
C ASN A 54 0.40 4.11 -5.03
N GLN A 55 1.14 3.43 -5.91
CA GLN A 55 0.55 2.66 -7.00
C GLN A 55 -0.30 1.48 -6.48
N LEU A 56 0.08 0.87 -5.35
CA LEU A 56 -0.71 -0.18 -4.71
C LEU A 56 -1.98 0.41 -4.09
N ARG A 57 -1.85 1.51 -3.32
CA ARG A 57 -3.01 2.23 -2.73
C ARG A 57 -4.03 2.66 -3.79
N GLY A 58 -3.54 3.23 -4.89
CA GLY A 58 -4.37 3.69 -6.02
C GLY A 58 -5.07 2.57 -6.80
N ARG A 59 -4.93 1.30 -6.41
CA ARG A 59 -5.76 0.21 -6.93
C ARG A 59 -7.18 0.27 -6.35
N SER A 60 -7.34 0.77 -5.13
CA SER A 60 -8.64 1.03 -4.50
C SER A 60 -9.18 2.42 -4.86
N GLY A 61 -10.48 2.64 -4.63
CA GLY A 61 -11.08 3.97 -4.72
C GLY A 61 -11.14 4.57 -6.13
N ARG A 62 -11.24 3.74 -7.17
CA ARG A 62 -11.22 4.21 -8.56
C ARG A 62 -12.60 4.74 -8.97
N GLN A 63 -12.63 5.77 -9.81
CA GLN A 63 -13.88 6.38 -10.30
C GLN A 63 -14.85 6.86 -9.19
N GLY A 64 -14.34 7.09 -7.98
CA GLY A 64 -15.17 7.48 -6.83
C GLY A 64 -15.79 6.31 -6.07
N ASP A 65 -15.46 5.06 -6.44
CA ASP A 65 -15.84 3.88 -5.66
C ASP A 65 -15.31 3.99 -4.22
N PRO A 66 -16.01 3.42 -3.21
CA PRO A 66 -15.45 3.27 -1.89
C PRO A 66 -14.25 2.31 -1.93
N GLY A 67 -13.31 2.53 -1.02
CA GLY A 67 -12.16 1.65 -0.87
C GLY A 67 -11.28 2.12 0.28
N GLU A 68 -10.52 1.20 0.84
CA GLU A 68 -9.57 1.48 1.91
C GLU A 68 -8.23 0.85 1.56
N SER A 69 -7.15 1.48 2.01
CA SER A 69 -5.82 0.90 1.92
C SER A 69 -5.11 0.99 3.26
N ARG A 70 -4.48 -0.10 3.67
CA ARG A 70 -3.74 -0.18 4.94
C ARG A 70 -2.44 -0.96 4.73
N PHE A 71 -1.37 -0.44 5.30
CA PHE A 71 -0.07 -1.08 5.29
C PHE A 71 0.22 -1.58 6.70
N PHE A 72 0.54 -2.85 6.81
CA PHE A 72 1.15 -3.45 7.99
C PHE A 72 2.64 -3.55 7.71
N VAL A 73 3.45 -3.22 8.72
CA VAL A 73 4.90 -3.15 8.59
C VAL A 73 5.47 -3.71 9.88
N SER A 74 6.45 -4.59 9.77
CA SER A 74 7.22 -5.06 10.91
C SER A 74 8.50 -4.25 11.03
N LEU A 75 9.03 -4.15 12.25
CA LEU A 75 10.35 -3.56 12.49
C LEU A 75 11.48 -4.47 11.95
N GLU A 76 11.18 -5.73 11.69
CA GLU A 76 12.09 -6.73 11.14
C GLU A 76 12.17 -6.71 9.60
N ASP A 77 11.28 -5.96 8.92
CA ASP A 77 11.24 -5.88 7.46
C ASP A 77 12.56 -5.30 6.90
N ASP A 78 12.95 -5.72 5.69
CA ASP A 78 14.23 -5.36 5.07
C ASP A 78 14.49 -3.84 5.03
N LEU A 79 13.47 -3.05 4.68
CA LEU A 79 13.56 -1.59 4.66
C LEU A 79 13.94 -1.02 6.05
N MET A 80 13.32 -1.57 7.09
CA MET A 80 13.48 -1.14 8.47
C MET A 80 14.83 -1.61 9.02
N ARG A 81 15.24 -2.83 8.67
CA ARG A 81 16.54 -3.39 9.02
C ARG A 81 17.70 -2.58 8.45
N ILE A 82 17.61 -2.14 7.19
CA ILE A 82 18.71 -1.44 6.53
C ILE A 82 18.73 0.05 6.89
N PHE A 83 17.56 0.70 7.03
CA PHE A 83 17.48 2.16 7.11
C PHE A 83 16.75 2.71 8.35
N GLY A 84 15.99 1.89 9.06
CA GLY A 84 15.24 2.28 10.27
C GLY A 84 15.92 1.88 11.58
N GLY A 85 16.87 0.94 11.55
CA GLY A 85 17.38 0.23 12.72
C GLY A 85 17.79 1.11 13.91
N GLU A 86 18.60 2.16 13.70
CA GLU A 86 19.11 2.96 14.82
C GLU A 86 18.02 3.83 15.48
N GLN A 87 17.16 4.48 14.69
CA GLN A 87 16.07 5.32 15.23
C GLN A 87 14.96 4.48 15.86
N ILE A 88 14.60 3.37 15.22
CA ILE A 88 13.54 2.49 15.67
C ILE A 88 13.97 1.73 16.92
N SER A 89 15.20 1.22 16.96
CA SER A 89 15.75 0.53 18.13
C SER A 89 15.81 1.46 19.35
N LYS A 90 16.22 2.72 19.17
CA LYS A 90 16.21 3.73 20.25
C LYS A 90 14.79 3.99 20.76
N MET A 91 13.82 4.05 19.87
CA MET A 91 12.42 4.30 20.24
C MET A 91 11.78 3.09 20.94
N MET A 92 12.08 1.86 20.49
CA MET A 92 11.67 0.61 21.15
C MET A 92 12.23 0.52 22.58
N THR A 93 13.52 0.81 22.73
CA THR A 93 14.21 0.82 24.03
C THR A 93 13.61 1.86 24.97
N PHE A 94 13.27 3.04 24.46
CA PHE A 94 12.71 4.12 25.26
C PHE A 94 11.26 3.85 25.69
N LEU A 95 10.46 3.22 24.84
CA LEU A 95 9.03 3.02 25.08
C LEU A 95 8.68 1.71 25.81
N ASN A 96 9.65 0.80 26.01
CA ASN A 96 9.47 -0.52 26.64
C ASN A 96 8.17 -1.21 26.17
N PHE A 97 7.94 -1.18 24.86
CA PHE A 97 6.63 -1.45 24.26
C PHE A 97 6.37 -2.97 24.23
N PRO A 98 5.14 -3.44 24.53
CA PRO A 98 4.78 -4.85 24.38
C PRO A 98 4.82 -5.26 22.90
N GLU A 99 5.44 -6.39 22.58
CA GLU A 99 5.59 -6.87 21.20
C GLU A 99 4.25 -7.16 20.50
N ASP A 100 3.20 -7.43 21.28
CA ASP A 100 1.89 -7.86 20.78
C ASP A 100 0.93 -6.70 20.48
N GLN A 101 1.34 -5.44 20.69
CA GLN A 101 0.47 -4.28 20.45
C GLN A 101 0.79 -3.56 19.13
N PRO A 102 -0.24 -3.27 18.31
CA PRO A 102 -0.04 -2.50 17.09
C PRO A 102 0.40 -1.08 17.43
N LEU A 103 1.57 -0.71 16.92
CA LEU A 103 2.18 0.59 17.17
C LEU A 103 1.58 1.64 16.22
N THR A 104 0.49 2.29 16.63
CA THR A 104 -0.14 3.38 15.87
C THR A 104 0.32 4.74 16.37
N HIS A 105 1.62 5.02 16.33
CA HIS A 105 2.17 6.31 16.74
C HIS A 105 2.63 7.13 15.52
N SER A 106 2.22 8.39 15.43
CA SER A 106 2.54 9.28 14.30
C SER A 106 4.05 9.45 14.07
N MET A 107 4.85 9.38 15.15
CA MET A 107 6.32 9.40 15.08
C MET A 107 6.91 8.19 14.33
N VAL A 108 6.29 7.01 14.47
CA VAL A 108 6.76 5.78 13.82
C VAL A 108 6.50 5.87 12.32
N THR A 109 5.30 6.31 11.94
CA THR A 109 4.96 6.56 10.53
C THR A 109 5.95 7.53 9.90
N LYS A 110 6.31 8.62 10.60
CA LYS A 110 7.32 9.58 10.13
C LYS A 110 8.72 8.99 9.99
N ALA A 111 9.15 8.14 10.92
CA ALA A 111 10.46 7.48 10.85
C ALA A 111 10.54 6.52 9.65
N ILE A 112 9.49 5.71 9.43
CA ILE A 112 9.36 4.83 8.24
C ILE A 112 9.45 5.65 6.96
N GLU A 113 8.72 6.75 6.92
CA GLU A 113 8.68 7.67 5.81
C GLU A 113 10.06 8.29 5.49
N GLN A 114 10.83 8.66 6.51
CA GLN A 114 12.19 9.18 6.36
C GLN A 114 13.16 8.10 5.85
N ALA A 115 13.02 6.86 6.35
CA ALA A 115 13.80 5.73 5.86
C ALA A 115 13.59 5.53 4.35
N GLN A 116 12.33 5.53 3.87
CA GLN A 116 12.03 5.43 2.43
C GLN A 116 12.68 6.54 1.60
N VAL A 117 12.64 7.80 2.07
CA VAL A 117 13.26 8.92 1.35
C VAL A 117 14.78 8.74 1.22
N LYS A 118 15.42 8.22 2.28
CA LYS A 118 16.86 7.93 2.28
C LYS A 118 17.21 6.85 1.26
N VAL A 119 16.39 5.79 1.16
CA VAL A 119 16.59 4.72 0.15
C VAL A 119 16.39 5.25 -1.26
N GLU A 120 15.36 6.07 -1.49
CA GLU A 120 15.12 6.67 -2.80
C GLU A 120 16.28 7.57 -3.25
N GLY A 121 16.84 8.36 -2.32
CA GLY A 121 18.03 9.18 -2.56
C GLY A 121 19.26 8.35 -2.93
N PHE A 122 19.55 7.30 -2.15
CA PHE A 122 20.65 6.38 -2.44
C PHE A 122 20.52 5.72 -3.82
N ASN A 123 19.32 5.22 -4.15
CA ASN A 123 19.03 4.65 -5.45
C ASN A 123 19.11 5.68 -6.60
N PHE A 124 18.81 6.95 -6.32
CA PHE A 124 18.96 8.03 -7.29
C PHE A 124 20.45 8.31 -7.57
N ASP A 125 21.28 8.41 -6.54
CA ASP A 125 22.72 8.65 -6.69
C ASP A 125 23.42 7.53 -7.46
N ILE A 126 23.08 6.27 -7.18
CA ILE A 126 23.58 5.11 -7.96
C ILE A 126 23.22 5.25 -9.44
N ARG A 127 21.95 5.57 -9.74
CA ARG A 127 21.51 5.74 -11.13
C ARG A 127 22.22 6.89 -11.81
N LYS A 128 22.46 8.00 -11.09
CA LYS A 128 23.20 9.14 -11.61
C LYS A 128 24.63 8.76 -11.99
N HIS A 129 25.33 8.06 -11.09
CA HIS A 129 26.69 7.58 -11.34
C HIS A 129 26.82 6.58 -12.50
N LEU A 130 25.74 5.88 -12.89
CA LEU A 130 25.74 4.98 -14.06
C LEU A 130 25.50 5.71 -15.38
N VAL A 131 24.92 6.92 -15.33
CA VAL A 131 24.59 7.73 -16.51
C VAL A 131 25.74 8.69 -16.84
N ASP A 132 26.47 9.14 -15.83
CA ASP A 132 27.71 9.93 -15.94
C ASP A 132 28.90 9.05 -16.41
#